data_AF-A0A3E0PVW3-F1
#
_entry.id   AF-A0A3E0PVW3-F1
#
_cell.length_a   1.000
_cell.length_b   1.000
_cell.length_c   1.000
_cell.angle_alpha   90.00
_cell.angle_beta   90.00
_cell.angle_gamma   90.00
#
_symmetry.space_group_name_H-M   'P 1'
#
loop_
_entity.id
_entity.type
_entity.pdbx_description
1 polymer ?
#
loop_
_entity_poly.entity_id
_entity_poly.type
_entity_poly.pdbx_seq_one_letter_code
_entity_poly.pdbx_strand_id
1 'polypeptide(L)'
;MTVAQLEKALEKKRDRLATLVKRRETLLNDLSKVEQQIQDVGGRDPSLTPVRRKRPKNKKSLRAYVVEILSRSKKGLTIGELHDRVTQTDYKSRSTNFKNVLYQTLYNTDEIVHDKQTGRYTLKS
;
A
#
# COMPACT_ATOMS: atom_id res chain seq x y z
N MET A 1 3.87 25.52 -54.25
CA MET A 1 3.94 24.14 -53.71
C MET A 1 3.02 23.26 -54.54
N THR A 2 3.50 22.13 -55.04
CA THR A 2 2.68 21.18 -55.80
C THR A 2 2.23 20.03 -54.91
N VAL A 3 1.17 19.31 -55.30
CA VAL A 3 0.64 18.15 -54.57
C VAL A 3 1.74 17.10 -54.30
N ALA A 4 2.61 16.84 -55.28
CA ALA A 4 3.76 15.94 -55.14
C ALA A 4 4.78 16.40 -54.07
N GLN A 5 4.97 17.71 -53.89
CA GLN A 5 5.84 18.24 -52.83
C GLN A 5 5.23 18.06 -51.43
N LEU A 6 3.90 18.12 -51.33
CA LEU A 6 3.18 17.88 -50.08
C LEU A 6 3.23 16.40 -49.68
N GLU A 7 3.01 15.49 -50.62
CA GLU A 7 3.11 14.04 -50.39
C GLU A 7 4.50 13.64 -49.88
N LYS A 8 5.55 14.14 -50.54
CA LYS A 8 6.95 13.90 -50.13
C LYS A 8 7.27 14.49 -48.75
N ALA A 9 6.67 15.61 -48.37
CA ALA A 9 6.82 16.19 -47.04
C ALA A 9 6.08 15.38 -45.96
N LEU A 10 4.92 14.82 -46.31
CA LEU A 10 4.10 14.00 -45.43
C LEU A 10 4.78 12.64 -45.15
N GLU A 11 5.38 12.05 -46.17
CA GLU A 11 6.17 10.81 -46.07
C GLU A 11 7.36 10.99 -45.13
N LYS A 12 8.17 12.05 -45.30
CA LYS A 12 9.27 12.38 -44.38
C LYS A 12 8.82 12.54 -42.92
N LYS A 13 7.64 13.12 -42.69
CA LYS A 13 7.09 13.27 -41.33
C LYS A 13 6.69 11.91 -40.74
N ARG A 14 6.11 11.03 -41.55
CA ARG A 14 5.75 9.66 -41.14
C ARG A 14 6.99 8.85 -40.78
N ASP A 15 8.03 8.91 -41.59
CA ASP A 15 9.29 8.21 -41.32
C ASP A 15 9.94 8.68 -40.02
N ARG A 16 10.00 10.01 -39.84
CA ARG A 16 10.54 10.60 -38.61
C ARG A 16 9.74 10.19 -37.37
N LEU A 17 8.41 10.12 -37.50
CA LEU A 17 7.54 9.64 -36.43
C LEU A 17 7.83 8.17 -36.11
N ALA A 18 7.96 7.32 -37.12
CA ALA A 18 8.31 5.91 -36.93
C ALA A 18 9.67 5.74 -36.22
N THR A 19 10.68 6.55 -36.57
CA THR A 19 11.97 6.54 -35.87
C THR A 19 11.84 6.97 -34.41
N LEU A 20 11.07 8.02 -34.13
CA LEU A 20 10.85 8.52 -32.77
C LEU A 20 10.08 7.53 -31.90
N VAL A 21 9.08 6.85 -32.46
CA VAL A 21 8.33 5.79 -31.77
C VAL A 21 9.25 4.63 -31.39
N LYS A 22 10.06 4.14 -32.33
CA LYS A 22 11.06 3.10 -32.04
C LYS A 22 12.04 3.54 -30.96
N ARG A 23 12.52 4.79 -31.02
CA ARG A 23 13.43 5.35 -30.01
C ARG A 23 12.76 5.47 -28.64
N ARG A 24 11.47 5.80 -28.60
CA ARG A 24 10.69 5.81 -27.35
C ARG A 24 10.58 4.40 -26.76
N GLU A 25 10.31 3.39 -27.57
CA GLU A 25 10.23 2.00 -27.11
C GLU A 25 11.56 1.51 -26.55
N THR A 26 12.68 1.79 -27.23
CA THR A 26 14.01 1.42 -26.72
C THR A 26 14.31 2.10 -25.39
N LEU A 27 14.03 3.41 -25.27
CA LEU A 27 14.28 4.15 -24.03
C LEU A 27 13.40 3.65 -22.87
N LEU A 28 12.16 3.27 -23.12
CA LEU A 28 11.30 2.68 -22.09
C LEU A 28 11.82 1.32 -21.61
N ASN A 29 12.37 0.50 -22.52
CA ASN A 29 12.98 -0.78 -22.17
C ASN A 29 14.28 -0.58 -21.37
N ASP A 30 15.08 0.43 -21.71
CA ASP A 30 16.31 0.71 -20.96
C ASP A 30 16.00 1.31 -19.59
N LEU A 31 14.99 2.19 -19.50
CA LEU A 31 14.51 2.74 -18.24
C LEU A 31 13.98 1.64 -17.32
N SER A 32 13.23 0.66 -17.84
CA SER A 32 12.72 -0.44 -17.00
C SER A 32 13.83 -1.35 -16.46
N LYS A 33 14.89 -1.59 -17.24
CA LYS A 33 16.08 -2.31 -16.76
C LYS A 33 16.79 -1.55 -15.63
N VAL A 34 16.95 -0.24 -15.80
CA VAL A 34 17.56 0.62 -14.78
C VAL A 34 16.70 0.65 -13.51
N GLU A 35 15.38 0.73 -13.63
CA GLU A 35 14.46 0.65 -12.49
C GLU A 35 14.57 -0.70 -11.75
N GLN A 36 14.71 -1.81 -12.47
CA GLN A 36 14.96 -3.14 -11.87
C GLN A 36 16.28 -3.15 -11.10
N GLN A 37 17.36 -2.63 -11.68
CA GLN A 37 18.67 -2.54 -11.02
C GLN A 37 18.62 -1.66 -9.76
N ILE A 38 17.91 -0.53 -9.81
CA ILE A 38 17.68 0.34 -8.65
C ILE A 38 16.95 -0.44 -7.55
N GLN A 39 15.91 -1.19 -7.92
CA GLN A 39 15.12 -1.99 -6.99
C GLN A 39 15.96 -3.11 -6.36
N ASP A 40 16.80 -3.80 -7.13
CA ASP A 40 17.66 -4.90 -6.66
C ASP A 40 18.69 -4.44 -5.62
N VAL A 41 19.21 -3.22 -5.77
CA VAL A 41 20.15 -2.59 -4.83
C VAL A 41 19.41 -1.99 -3.60
N GLY A 42 18.09 -2.19 -3.51
CA GLY A 42 17.25 -1.68 -2.42
C GLY A 42 16.94 -0.18 -2.52
N GLY A 43 17.30 0.42 -3.66
CA GLY A 43 16.92 1.78 -4.00
C GLY A 43 15.44 1.86 -4.34
N ARG A 44 14.81 2.98 -3.96
CA ARG A 44 13.47 3.33 -4.39
C ARG A 44 13.52 4.77 -4.84
N ASP A 45 13.13 5.04 -6.08
CA ASP A 45 13.07 6.41 -6.58
C ASP A 45 12.08 7.23 -5.73
N PRO A 46 12.55 8.26 -4.98
CA PRO A 46 11.68 9.07 -4.15
C PRO A 46 10.74 9.96 -4.96
N SER A 47 10.98 10.15 -6.27
CA SER A 47 10.12 10.91 -7.18
C SER A 47 8.89 10.13 -7.66
N LEU A 48 8.96 8.79 -7.62
CA LEU A 48 7.79 7.94 -7.82
C LEU A 48 6.95 7.98 -6.55
N THR A 49 5.96 8.88 -6.53
CA THR A 49 4.95 8.92 -5.46
C THR A 49 4.50 7.50 -5.15
N PRO A 50 4.64 7.01 -3.91
CA PRO A 50 4.29 5.65 -3.59
C PRO A 50 2.85 5.44 -3.98
N VAL A 51 2.62 4.56 -4.97
CA VAL A 51 1.28 4.17 -5.39
C VAL A 51 0.56 3.75 -4.12
N ARG A 52 -0.37 4.61 -3.66
CA ARG A 52 -1.13 4.38 -2.43
C ARG A 52 -1.90 3.08 -2.64
N ARG A 53 -1.36 1.98 -2.12
CA ARG A 53 -2.03 0.68 -2.17
C ARG A 53 -3.41 0.86 -1.55
N LYS A 54 -4.46 0.60 -2.34
CA LYS A 54 -5.85 0.71 -1.87
C LYS A 54 -6.00 -0.16 -0.63
N ARG A 55 -6.40 0.45 0.49
CA ARG A 55 -6.66 -0.24 1.74
C ARG A 55 -7.82 -1.23 1.54
N PRO A 56 -7.77 -2.45 2.10
CA PRO A 56 -8.90 -3.37 2.07
C PRO A 56 -10.15 -2.72 2.65
N LYS A 57 -11.30 -2.92 2.00
CA LYS A 57 -12.61 -2.50 2.54
C LYS A 57 -13.08 -3.54 3.55
N ASN A 58 -13.15 -3.16 4.82
CA ASN A 58 -13.69 -3.99 5.91
C ASN A 58 -15.07 -3.46 6.31
N LYS A 59 -15.93 -4.35 6.84
CA LYS A 59 -17.30 -4.01 7.28
C LYS A 59 -17.32 -2.98 8.42
N LYS A 60 -16.34 -3.07 9.33
CA LYS A 60 -16.15 -2.15 10.46
C LYS A 60 -14.68 -1.69 10.53
N SER A 61 -14.44 -0.61 11.25
CA SER A 61 -13.08 -0.14 11.55
C SER A 61 -12.36 -1.12 12.48
N LEU A 62 -11.02 -1.12 12.45
CA LEU A 62 -10.23 -1.95 13.36
C LEU A 62 -10.55 -1.65 14.84
N ARG A 63 -10.74 -0.37 15.17
CA ARG A 63 -11.17 0.07 16.50
C ARG A 63 -12.47 -0.61 16.93
N ALA A 64 -13.49 -0.62 16.06
CA ALA A 64 -14.77 -1.24 16.38
C ALA A 64 -14.66 -2.76 16.61
N TYR A 65 -13.85 -3.46 15.82
CA TYR A 65 -13.56 -4.89 16.04
C TYR A 65 -12.86 -5.14 17.38
N VAL A 66 -11.85 -4.33 17.71
CA VAL A 66 -11.09 -4.46 18.95
C VAL A 66 -11.99 -4.20 20.16
N VAL A 67 -12.82 -3.16 20.13
CA VAL A 67 -13.78 -2.87 21.21
C VAL A 67 -14.80 -4.00 21.37
N GLU A 68 -15.31 -4.57 20.27
CA GLU A 68 -16.23 -5.72 20.31
C GLU A 68 -15.59 -6.98 20.91
N ILE A 69 -14.30 -7.21 20.63
CA ILE A 69 -13.56 -8.36 21.18
C ILE A 69 -13.25 -8.15 22.67
N LEU A 70 -12.85 -6.93 23.05
CA LEU A 70 -12.55 -6.58 24.44
C LEU A 70 -13.81 -6.54 25.30
N SER A 71 -14.97 -6.10 24.79
CA SER A 71 -16.23 -6.08 25.54
C SER A 71 -16.73 -7.49 25.87
N ARG A 72 -16.42 -8.48 25.04
CA ARG A 72 -16.69 -9.90 25.31
C ARG A 72 -15.71 -10.53 26.31
N SER A 73 -14.55 -9.91 26.54
CA SER A 73 -13.46 -10.48 27.31
C SER A 73 -13.16 -9.66 28.57
N LYS A 74 -13.90 -9.93 29.65
CA LYS A 74 -13.75 -9.22 30.94
C LYS A 74 -12.33 -9.30 31.55
N LYS A 75 -11.50 -10.27 31.16
CA LYS A 75 -10.15 -10.50 31.72
C LYS A 75 -9.03 -9.73 31.01
N GLY A 76 -9.37 -8.88 30.02
CA GLY A 76 -8.39 -8.22 29.16
C GLY A 76 -7.64 -9.22 28.26
N LEU A 77 -7.13 -8.73 27.14
CA LEU A 77 -6.43 -9.56 26.15
C LEU A 77 -5.06 -8.99 25.85
N THR A 78 -4.10 -9.87 25.58
CA THR A 78 -2.77 -9.50 25.09
C THR A 78 -2.81 -9.16 23.59
N ILE A 79 -1.76 -8.50 23.08
CA ILE A 79 -1.65 -8.17 21.64
C ILE A 79 -1.70 -9.44 20.77
N GLY A 80 -1.08 -10.53 21.23
CA GLY A 80 -1.08 -11.81 20.53
C GLY A 80 -2.49 -12.39 20.42
N GLU A 81 -3.22 -12.43 21.52
CA GLU A 81 -4.59 -12.91 21.54
C GLU A 81 -5.52 -12.01 20.71
N LEU A 82 -5.34 -10.69 20.75
CA LEU A 82 -6.09 -9.75 19.91
C LEU A 82 -5.80 -9.97 18.43
N HIS A 83 -4.54 -10.23 18.07
CA HIS A 83 -4.17 -10.57 16.70
C HIS A 83 -4.91 -11.80 16.21
N ASP A 84 -4.91 -12.88 17.01
CA ASP A 84 -5.52 -14.14 16.62
C ASP A 84 -7.05 -14.02 16.55
N ARG A 85 -7.67 -13.33 17.52
CA ARG A 85 -9.11 -13.05 17.52
C ARG A 85 -9.53 -12.19 16.33
N VAL A 86 -8.77 -11.15 15.98
CA VAL A 86 -9.08 -10.31 14.82
C VAL A 86 -8.88 -11.09 13.52
N THR A 87 -7.86 -11.95 13.44
CA THR A 87 -7.63 -12.79 12.25
C THR A 87 -8.70 -13.88 12.08
N GLN A 88 -9.27 -14.37 13.19
CA GLN A 88 -10.43 -15.27 13.19
C GLN A 88 -11.73 -14.59 12.74
N THR A 89 -11.78 -13.25 12.74
CA THR A 89 -12.91 -12.49 12.18
C THR A 89 -12.74 -12.24 10.68
N ASP A 90 -13.77 -11.68 10.04
CA ASP A 90 -13.75 -11.26 8.63
C ASP A 90 -12.95 -9.95 8.39
N TYR A 91 -11.97 -9.64 9.25
CA TYR A 91 -11.13 -8.45 9.11
C TYR A 91 -9.94 -8.72 8.18
N LYS A 92 -9.89 -8.00 7.05
CA LYS A 92 -8.83 -8.17 6.05
C LYS A 92 -7.73 -7.13 6.27
N SER A 93 -6.51 -7.61 6.50
CA SER A 93 -5.30 -6.78 6.60
C SER A 93 -4.28 -7.19 5.52
N ARG A 94 -3.54 -6.20 5.02
CA ARG A 94 -2.38 -6.41 4.11
C ARG A 94 -1.06 -5.95 4.77
N SER A 95 -1.10 -5.63 6.06
CA SER A 95 0.09 -5.20 6.79
C SER A 95 0.98 -6.40 7.09
N THR A 96 2.27 -6.29 6.77
CA THR A 96 3.29 -7.27 7.18
C THR A 96 3.55 -7.22 8.69
N ASN A 97 3.28 -6.07 9.33
CA ASN A 97 3.40 -5.90 10.78
C ASN A 97 2.04 -5.52 11.38
N PHE A 98 1.08 -6.46 11.32
CA PHE A 98 -0.27 -6.22 11.81
C PHE A 98 -0.33 -6.02 13.33
N LYS A 99 0.56 -6.67 14.09
CA LYS A 99 0.69 -6.47 15.54
C LYS A 99 1.01 -5.03 15.91
N ASN A 100 1.91 -4.36 15.18
CA ASN A 100 2.19 -2.94 15.40
C ASN A 100 1.00 -2.04 15.05
N VAL A 101 0.25 -2.37 13.98
CA VAL A 101 -0.98 -1.64 13.63
C VAL A 101 -2.04 -1.78 14.72
N LEU A 102 -2.18 -2.97 15.31
CA LEU A 102 -3.04 -3.20 16.47
C LEU A 102 -2.58 -2.37 17.67
N TYR A 103 -1.28 -2.41 17.99
CA TYR A 103 -0.70 -1.61 19.07
C TYR A 103 -1.01 -0.11 18.91
N GLN A 104 -0.76 0.45 17.73
CA GLN A 104 -1.07 1.84 17.42
C GLN A 104 -2.57 2.14 17.55
N THR A 105 -3.43 1.21 17.12
CA THR A 105 -4.88 1.37 17.23
C THR A 105 -5.34 1.37 18.68
N LEU A 106 -4.76 0.49 19.50
CA LEU A 106 -5.03 0.40 20.94
C LEU A 106 -4.57 1.68 21.65
N TYR A 107 -3.34 2.13 21.36
CA TYR A 107 -2.76 3.33 21.97
C TYR A 107 -3.50 4.62 21.59
N ASN A 108 -4.02 4.69 20.36
CA ASN A 108 -4.79 5.84 19.87
C ASN A 108 -6.28 5.80 20.28
N THR A 109 -6.70 4.83 21.11
CA THR A 109 -8.10 4.69 21.53
C THR A 109 -8.21 4.96 23.03
N ASP A 110 -8.78 6.12 23.40
CA ASP A 110 -8.90 6.58 24.80
C ASP A 110 -9.78 5.67 25.69
N GLU A 111 -10.61 4.83 25.06
CA GLU A 111 -11.48 3.87 25.73
C GLU A 111 -10.73 2.60 26.20
N ILE A 112 -9.46 2.43 25.83
CA ILE A 112 -8.70 1.21 26.13
C ILE A 112 -7.56 1.53 27.09
N VAL A 113 -7.52 0.81 28.21
CA VAL A 113 -6.46 0.90 29.21
C VAL A 113 -5.46 -0.22 28.99
N HIS A 114 -4.18 0.13 28.97
CA HIS A 114 -3.08 -0.82 28.95
C HIS A 114 -2.57 -1.06 30.37
N ASP A 115 -2.75 -2.28 30.86
CA ASP A 115 -2.15 -2.71 32.13
C ASP A 115 -0.68 -3.08 31.89
N LYS A 116 0.22 -2.22 32.39
CA LYS A 116 1.67 -2.39 32.24
C LYS A 116 2.21 -3.59 33.02
N GLN A 117 1.50 -4.08 34.03
CA GLN A 117 1.97 -5.22 34.83
C GLN A 117 1.67 -6.55 34.15
N THR A 118 0.51 -6.66 33.49
CA THR A 118 0.08 -7.91 32.85
C THR A 118 0.22 -7.90 31.32
N GLY A 119 0.52 -6.73 30.72
CA GLY A 119 0.59 -6.55 29.27
C GLY A 119 -0.77 -6.70 28.58
N ARG A 120 -1.87 -6.58 29.34
CA ARG A 120 -3.24 -6.79 28.87
C ARG A 120 -3.90 -5.45 28.56
N TYR A 121 -4.76 -5.48 27.55
CA TYR A 121 -5.61 -4.37 27.16
C TYR A 121 -7.03 -4.66 27.65
N THR A 122 -7.61 -3.71 28.37
CA THR A 122 -9.00 -3.76 28.87
C THR A 122 -9.74 -2.52 28.42
N LEU A 123 -11.07 -2.60 28.35
CA LEU A 123 -11.88 -1.40 28.20
C LEU A 123 -11.86 -0.63 29.52
N LYS A 124 -11.81 0.69 29.41
CA LYS A 124 -11.99 1.60 30.53
C LYS A 124 -13.42 1.41 31.06
N SER A 125 -13.54 0.78 32.24
CA SER A 125 -14.78 0.78 33.01
C SER A 125 -15.14 2.18 33.48
#